data_AF-A0A2T6ZJK7-F1
#
_entry.id   AF-A0A2T6ZJK7-F1
#
_cell.length_a   1.000
_cell.length_b   1.000
_cell.length_c   1.000
_cell.angle_alpha   90.00
_cell.angle_beta   90.00
_cell.angle_gamma   90.00
#
_symmetry.space_group_name_H-M   'P 1'
#
loop_
_entity.id
_entity.type
_entity.pdbx_description
1 polymer ?
#
loop_
_entity_poly.entity_id
_entity_poly.type
_entity_poly.pdbx_seq_one_letter_code
_entity_poly.pdbx_strand_id
1 'polypeptide(L)'
;MDSSTALELLDLLDEQIDDLKPAIEPLLKDTISGAAMQLPVVDKAKLYVLTSYVLESLLFSYLKLNNTDLKSHAIMSELARVRSYMTKIKEAQPNMHRREMTINKEAVERIVNAGLAGNDTENAEMKATERAAALAKFNALSEKIERETATLSKRQRQRQRKAK
;
A
#
# COMPACT_ATOMS: atom_id res chain seq x y z
N MET A 1 -23.48 -39.47 -19.57
CA MET A 1 -24.04 -38.16 -19.95
C MET A 1 -25.27 -38.44 -20.79
N ASP A 2 -26.34 -37.69 -20.59
CA ASP A 2 -27.46 -37.69 -21.51
C ASP A 2 -26.99 -37.08 -22.85
N SER A 3 -27.33 -37.70 -23.98
CA SER A 3 -26.86 -37.25 -25.30
C SER A 3 -27.31 -35.84 -25.62
N SER A 4 -28.46 -35.40 -25.08
CA SER A 4 -28.95 -34.02 -25.23
C SER A 4 -27.98 -33.01 -24.61
N THR A 5 -27.52 -33.26 -23.39
CA THR A 5 -26.58 -32.38 -22.69
C THR A 5 -25.23 -32.27 -23.41
N ALA A 6 -24.78 -33.36 -24.04
CA ALA A 6 -23.53 -33.35 -24.79
C ALA A 6 -23.61 -32.46 -26.04
N LEU A 7 -24.76 -32.44 -26.73
CA LEU A 7 -24.99 -31.57 -27.87
C LEU A 7 -25.05 -30.10 -27.46
N GLU A 8 -25.77 -29.78 -26.37
CA GLU A 8 -25.82 -28.41 -25.82
C GLU A 8 -24.43 -27.87 -25.46
N LEU A 9 -23.56 -28.71 -24.89
CA LEU A 9 -22.18 -28.32 -24.55
C LEU A 9 -21.30 -28.15 -25.80
N LEU A 10 -21.59 -28.87 -26.88
CA LEU A 10 -20.87 -28.73 -28.15
C LEU A 10 -21.25 -27.41 -28.83
N ASP A 11 -22.55 -27.09 -28.86
CA ASP A 11 -23.06 -25.84 -29.41
C ASP A 11 -22.48 -24.63 -28.65
N LEU A 12 -22.43 -24.72 -27.31
CA LEU A 12 -21.79 -23.71 -26.48
C LEU A 12 -20.30 -23.56 -26.79
N LEU A 13 -19.58 -24.67 -27.02
CA LEU A 13 -18.17 -24.63 -27.36
C LEU A 13 -17.94 -23.96 -28.72
N ASP A 14 -18.80 -24.22 -29.70
CA ASP A 14 -18.74 -23.60 -31.03
C ASP A 14 -18.94 -22.07 -30.94
N GLU A 15 -19.95 -21.63 -30.19
CA GLU A 15 -20.19 -20.20 -29.91
C GLU A 15 -18.98 -19.54 -29.24
N GLN A 16 -18.41 -20.19 -28.21
CA GLN A 16 -17.21 -19.68 -27.53
C GLN A 16 -15.98 -19.58 -28.43
N ILE A 17 -15.84 -20.50 -29.39
CA ILE A 17 -14.75 -20.45 -30.38
C ILE A 17 -14.98 -19.31 -31.36
N ASP A 18 -16.22 -19.10 -31.80
CA ASP A 18 -16.58 -18.00 -32.69
C ASP A 18 -16.38 -16.63 -32.04
N ASP A 19 -16.67 -16.48 -30.74
CA ASP A 19 -16.36 -15.27 -29.96
C ASP A 19 -14.86 -15.05 -29.78
N LEU A 20 -14.08 -16.13 -29.66
CA LEU A 20 -12.64 -16.03 -29.42
C LEU A 20 -11.85 -15.63 -30.68
N LYS A 21 -12.27 -16.08 -31.86
CA LYS A 21 -11.62 -15.78 -33.15
C LYS A 21 -11.36 -14.28 -33.37
N PRO A 22 -12.36 -13.37 -33.29
CA PRO A 22 -12.15 -11.94 -33.51
C PRO A 22 -11.25 -11.31 -32.44
N ALA A 23 -11.25 -11.84 -31.21
CA ALA A 23 -10.39 -11.33 -30.14
C ALA A 23 -8.90 -11.67 -30.37
N ILE A 24 -8.60 -12.80 -31.01
CA ILE A 24 -7.23 -13.23 -31.30
C ILE A 24 -6.75 -12.71 -32.68
N GLU A 25 -7.64 -12.39 -33.60
CA GLU A 25 -7.31 -11.94 -34.96
C GLU A 25 -6.24 -10.82 -35.03
N PRO A 26 -6.28 -9.77 -34.18
CA PRO A 26 -5.22 -8.74 -34.16
C PRO A 26 -3.83 -9.30 -33.83
N LEU A 27 -3.75 -10.32 -32.95
CA LEU A 27 -2.49 -10.97 -32.58
C LEU A 27 -1.92 -11.85 -33.69
N LEU A 28 -2.74 -12.25 -34.67
CA LEU A 28 -2.33 -13.07 -35.82
C LEU A 28 -1.93 -12.22 -37.03
N LYS A 29 -2.57 -11.06 -37.21
CA LYS A 29 -2.30 -10.13 -38.31
C LYS A 29 -1.00 -9.33 -38.10
N ASP A 30 -0.83 -8.80 -36.89
CA ASP A 30 0.36 -8.03 -36.55
C ASP A 30 1.42 -8.90 -35.89
N THR A 31 2.70 -8.60 -36.15
CA THR A 31 3.76 -9.27 -35.40
C THR A 31 3.69 -8.86 -33.93
N ILE A 32 3.65 -9.84 -33.02
CA ILE A 32 3.64 -9.60 -31.56
C ILE A 32 4.81 -8.70 -31.16
N SER A 33 5.98 -8.88 -31.79
CA SER A 33 7.15 -8.03 -31.60
C SER A 33 6.92 -6.59 -32.03
N GLY A 34 6.25 -6.34 -33.16
CA GLY A 34 5.89 -5.01 -33.63
C GLY A 34 4.93 -4.29 -32.68
N ALA A 35 3.87 -4.98 -32.24
CA ALA A 35 2.94 -4.45 -31.23
C ALA A 35 3.64 -4.16 -29.90
N ALA A 36 4.57 -5.03 -29.48
CA ALA A 36 5.32 -4.90 -28.24
C ALA A 36 6.37 -3.75 -28.24
N MET A 37 6.82 -3.28 -29.40
CA MET A 37 7.82 -2.21 -29.49
C MET A 37 7.30 -0.85 -29.02
N GLN A 38 6.00 -0.60 -29.18
CA GLN A 38 5.38 0.68 -28.83
C GLN A 38 4.87 0.73 -27.39
N LEU A 39 4.93 -0.38 -26.66
CA LEU A 39 4.37 -0.50 -25.32
C LEU A 39 5.40 -0.19 -24.22
N PRO A 40 4.97 0.43 -23.11
CA PRO A 40 5.76 0.49 -21.88
C PRO A 40 6.18 -0.91 -21.41
N VAL A 41 7.29 -1.00 -20.68
CA VAL A 41 7.90 -2.27 -20.26
C VAL A 41 6.90 -3.22 -19.56
N VAL A 42 6.04 -2.68 -18.70
CA VAL A 42 5.04 -3.46 -17.97
C VAL A 42 3.97 -4.03 -18.91
N ASP A 43 3.49 -3.23 -19.86
CA ASP A 43 2.44 -3.65 -20.79
C ASP A 43 2.98 -4.60 -21.85
N LYS A 44 4.24 -4.43 -22.25
CA LYS A 44 5.00 -5.41 -23.04
C LYS A 44 5.07 -6.77 -22.33
N ALA A 45 5.39 -6.79 -21.04
CA ALA A 45 5.41 -8.03 -20.25
C ALA A 45 4.02 -8.68 -20.17
N LYS A 46 2.97 -7.88 -19.94
CA LYS A 46 1.59 -8.38 -19.95
C LYS A 46 1.22 -9.00 -21.29
N LEU A 47 1.53 -8.32 -22.40
CA LEU A 47 1.23 -8.82 -23.75
C LEU A 47 1.83 -10.20 -23.96
N TYR A 48 3.13 -10.40 -23.74
CA TYR A 48 3.77 -11.71 -23.94
C TYR A 48 3.22 -12.81 -23.03
N VAL A 49 2.99 -12.50 -21.75
CA VAL A 49 2.48 -13.49 -20.79
C VAL A 49 1.03 -13.86 -21.10
N LEU A 50 0.20 -12.89 -21.50
CA LEU A 50 -1.19 -13.15 -21.89
C LEU A 50 -1.27 -13.91 -23.21
N THR A 51 -0.43 -13.59 -24.20
CA THR A 51 -0.38 -14.38 -25.44
C THR A 51 0.04 -15.82 -25.17
N SER A 52 1.05 -16.03 -24.31
CA SER A 52 1.47 -17.38 -23.89
C SER A 52 0.33 -18.11 -23.17
N TYR A 53 -0.39 -17.41 -22.28
CA TYR A 53 -1.57 -17.95 -21.59
C TYR A 53 -2.66 -18.39 -22.56
N VAL A 54 -2.97 -17.59 -23.59
CA VAL A 54 -3.97 -17.92 -24.60
C VAL A 54 -3.57 -19.19 -25.35
N LEU A 55 -2.30 -19.30 -25.79
CA LEU A 55 -1.79 -20.48 -26.49
C LEU A 55 -1.87 -21.74 -25.63
N GLU A 56 -1.39 -21.68 -24.38
CA GLU A 56 -1.42 -22.82 -23.47
C GLU A 56 -2.85 -23.22 -23.08
N SER A 57 -3.76 -22.25 -22.94
CA SER A 57 -5.18 -22.51 -22.64
C SER A 57 -5.88 -23.19 -23.81
N LEU A 58 -5.61 -22.76 -25.04
CA LEU A 58 -6.13 -23.41 -26.26
C LEU A 58 -5.60 -24.83 -26.40
N LEU A 59 -4.30 -25.02 -26.16
CA LEU A 59 -3.68 -26.35 -26.18
C LEU A 59 -4.26 -27.25 -25.08
N PHE A 60 -4.47 -26.73 -23.87
CA PHE A 60 -5.12 -27.45 -22.79
C PHE A 60 -6.53 -27.90 -23.17
N SER A 61 -7.35 -27.01 -23.74
CA SER A 61 -8.69 -27.34 -24.22
C SER A 61 -8.66 -28.41 -25.32
N TYR A 62 -7.74 -28.31 -26.27
CA TYR A 62 -7.54 -29.33 -27.30
C TYR A 62 -7.16 -30.70 -26.72
N LEU A 63 -6.22 -30.76 -25.77
CA LEU A 63 -5.82 -32.01 -25.12
C LEU A 63 -6.98 -32.64 -24.33
N LYS A 64 -7.80 -31.80 -23.69
CA LYS A 64 -9.00 -32.24 -22.97
C LYS A 64 -10.04 -32.87 -23.91
N LEU A 65 -10.24 -32.29 -25.10
CA LEU A 65 -11.14 -32.84 -26.13
C LEU A 65 -10.64 -34.17 -26.69
N ASN A 66 -9.32 -34.35 -26.80
CA ASN A 66 -8.71 -35.61 -27.24
C ASN A 66 -8.57 -36.66 -26.13
N ASN A 67 -9.24 -36.47 -24.99
CA ASN A 67 -9.24 -37.40 -23.86
C ASN A 67 -7.83 -37.78 -23.35
N THR A 68 -6.87 -36.85 -23.43
CA THR A 68 -5.52 -37.03 -22.88
C THR A 68 -5.52 -36.88 -21.36
N ASP A 69 -4.69 -37.65 -20.64
CA ASP A 69 -4.53 -37.46 -19.19
C ASP A 69 -3.79 -36.15 -18.89
N LEU A 70 -4.54 -35.13 -18.49
CA LEU A 70 -4.02 -33.80 -18.22
C LEU A 70 -3.19 -33.74 -16.93
N LYS A 71 -3.38 -34.66 -15.98
CA LYS A 71 -2.69 -34.60 -14.68
C LYS A 71 -1.22 -34.96 -14.79
N SER A 72 -0.90 -35.93 -15.64
CA SER A 72 0.48 -36.34 -15.93
C SER A 72 1.12 -35.52 -17.06
N HIS A 73 0.33 -34.79 -17.84
CA HIS A 73 0.81 -34.03 -18.98
C HIS A 73 1.60 -32.76 -18.58
N ALA A 74 2.66 -32.46 -19.32
CA ALA A 74 3.56 -31.32 -19.07
C ALA A 74 2.85 -29.95 -19.13
N ILE A 75 1.68 -29.88 -19.78
CA ILE A 75 0.86 -28.65 -19.89
C ILE A 75 0.49 -28.07 -18.52
N MET A 76 0.34 -28.88 -17.47
CA MET A 76 0.09 -28.38 -16.12
C MET A 76 1.26 -27.56 -15.56
N SER A 77 2.49 -27.96 -15.89
CA SER A 77 3.71 -27.24 -15.52
C SER A 77 3.80 -25.90 -16.24
N GLU A 78 3.50 -25.88 -17.55
CA GLU A 78 3.49 -24.64 -18.33
C GLU A 78 2.43 -23.66 -17.82
N LEU A 79 1.21 -24.12 -17.53
CA LEU A 79 0.17 -23.27 -16.94
C LEU A 79 0.58 -22.74 -15.56
N ALA A 80 1.26 -23.54 -14.74
CA ALA A 80 1.81 -23.09 -13.45
C ALA A 80 2.90 -22.03 -13.64
N ARG A 81 3.75 -22.21 -14.64
CA ARG A 81 4.78 -21.25 -15.03
C ARG A 81 4.17 -19.93 -15.49
N VAL A 82 3.15 -19.93 -16.35
CA VAL A 82 2.43 -18.71 -16.76
C VAL A 82 1.80 -17.99 -15.58
N ARG A 83 1.14 -18.72 -14.67
CA ARG A 83 0.61 -18.14 -13.42
C ARG A 83 1.71 -17.45 -12.60
N SER A 84 2.88 -18.06 -12.47
CA SER A 84 4.01 -17.46 -11.76
C SER A 84 4.46 -16.14 -12.40
N TYR A 85 4.48 -16.04 -13.73
CA TYR A 85 4.83 -14.81 -14.43
C TYR A 85 3.77 -13.72 -14.26
N MET A 86 2.49 -14.07 -14.25
CA MET A 86 1.43 -13.11 -13.93
C MET A 86 1.60 -12.54 -12.52
N THR A 87 1.97 -13.36 -11.54
CA THR A 87 2.27 -12.91 -10.17
C THR A 87 3.47 -11.96 -10.15
N LYS A 88 4.59 -12.34 -10.80
CA LYS A 88 5.79 -11.49 -10.90
C LYS A 88 5.48 -10.12 -11.52
N ILE A 89 4.64 -10.07 -12.56
CA ILE A 89 4.24 -8.80 -13.19
C ILE A 89 3.41 -7.96 -12.21
N LYS A 90 2.51 -8.57 -11.43
CA LYS A 90 1.70 -7.86 -10.42
C LYS A 90 2.57 -7.27 -9.31
N GLU A 91 3.51 -8.05 -8.79
CA GLU A 91 4.44 -7.62 -7.73
C GLU A 91 5.39 -6.50 -8.20
N ALA A 92 5.81 -6.55 -9.47
CA ALA A 92 6.67 -5.52 -10.07
C ALA A 92 5.96 -4.20 -10.37
N GLN A 93 4.62 -4.13 -10.28
CA GLN A 93 3.89 -2.89 -10.54
C GLN A 93 4.04 -1.90 -9.38
N PRO A 94 4.25 -0.60 -9.68
CA PRO A 94 4.57 0.43 -8.68
C PRO A 94 3.47 0.65 -7.63
N ASN A 95 2.25 0.21 -7.91
CA ASN A 95 1.09 0.39 -7.04
C ASN A 95 1.03 -0.62 -5.88
N MET A 96 1.72 -1.76 -5.98
CA MET A 96 1.67 -2.82 -4.96
C MET A 96 2.73 -2.62 -3.87
N HIS A 97 3.87 -2.03 -4.24
CA HIS A 97 4.95 -1.69 -3.33
C HIS A 97 5.35 -0.24 -3.55
N ARG A 98 4.46 0.69 -3.17
CA ARG A 98 4.96 1.97 -2.69
C ARG A 98 5.81 1.60 -1.47
N ARG A 99 7.11 1.35 -1.67
CA ARG A 99 8.06 1.25 -0.56
C ARG A 99 7.80 2.52 0.21
N GLU A 100 7.14 2.37 1.34
CA GLU A 100 7.10 3.40 2.34
C GLU A 100 8.56 3.60 2.70
N MET A 101 9.21 4.54 2.03
CA MET A 101 10.43 5.17 2.50
C MET A 101 10.02 6.01 3.71
N THR A 102 9.43 5.35 4.71
CA THR A 102 9.10 5.93 6.00
C THR A 102 10.44 6.12 6.67
N ILE A 103 10.89 7.36 6.61
CA ILE A 103 12.06 7.80 7.35
C ILE A 103 11.81 7.43 8.81
N ASN A 104 12.68 6.57 9.36
CA ASN A 104 12.59 6.19 10.76
C ASN A 104 12.92 7.43 11.60
N LYS A 105 11.85 8.08 12.10
CA LYS A 105 11.96 9.33 12.85
C LYS A 105 12.82 9.17 14.10
N GLU A 106 12.74 8.02 14.78
CA GLU A 106 13.56 7.71 15.95
C GLU A 106 15.05 7.57 15.61
N ALA A 107 15.38 7.04 14.43
CA ALA A 107 16.76 6.98 13.96
C ALA A 107 17.29 8.38 13.61
N VAL A 108 16.48 9.22 12.97
CA VAL A 108 16.82 10.62 12.68
C VAL A 108 17.01 11.42 13.98
N GLU A 109 16.11 11.27 14.95
CA GLU A 109 16.24 11.90 16.27
C GLU A 109 17.53 11.48 16.97
N ARG A 110 17.90 10.19 16.93
CA ARG A 110 19.17 9.71 17.48
C ARG A 110 20.38 10.34 16.79
N ILE A 111 20.37 10.45 15.47
CA ILE A 111 21.46 11.06 14.70
C ILE A 111 21.58 12.56 15.00
N VAL A 112 20.45 13.28 15.01
CA VAL A 112 20.42 14.72 15.31
C VAL A 112 20.87 14.96 16.75
N ASN A 113 20.36 14.20 17.72
CA ASN A 113 20.75 14.35 19.13
C ASN A 113 22.23 14.00 19.35
N ALA A 114 22.76 12.97 18.69
CA ALA A 114 24.19 12.64 18.77
C ALA A 114 25.07 13.73 18.14
N GLY A 115 24.64 14.37 17.05
CA GLY A 115 25.33 15.51 16.45
C GLY A 115 25.27 16.78 17.29
N LEU A 116 24.22 16.95 18.10
CA LEU A 116 24.03 18.09 19.01
C LEU A 116 24.61 17.86 20.42
N ALA A 117 24.92 16.62 20.80
CA ALA A 117 25.48 16.26 22.11
C ALA A 117 26.87 16.86 22.39
N GLY A 118 27.50 17.51 21.39
CA GLY A 118 28.70 18.31 21.60
C GLY A 118 28.47 19.63 22.35
N ASN A 119 27.23 20.14 22.42
CA ASN A 119 26.86 21.41 23.09
C ASN A 119 26.05 21.18 24.38
N ASP A 120 26.24 20.05 25.05
CA ASP A 120 25.47 19.67 26.24
C ASP A 120 25.55 20.68 27.39
N THR A 121 26.66 21.42 27.51
CA THR A 121 26.86 22.46 28.54
C THR A 121 25.97 23.68 28.31
N GLU A 122 25.92 24.20 27.09
CA GLU A 122 25.09 25.37 26.73
C GLU A 122 23.59 25.05 26.84
N ASN A 123 23.20 23.83 26.46
CA ASN A 123 21.82 23.39 26.54
C ASN A 123 21.36 23.09 27.99
N ALA A 124 22.26 22.61 28.85
CA ALA A 124 21.97 22.42 30.27
C ALA A 124 21.77 23.76 30.98
N GLU A 125 22.60 24.76 30.67
CA GLU A 125 22.47 26.12 31.21
C GLU A 125 21.19 26.81 30.73
N MET A 126 20.85 26.71 29.44
CA MET A 126 19.58 27.24 28.91
C MET A 126 18.36 26.56 29.55
N LYS A 127 18.36 25.23 29.70
CA LYS A 127 17.24 24.52 30.37
C LYS A 127 17.14 24.86 31.86
N ALA A 128 18.26 25.07 32.54
CA ALA A 128 18.26 25.48 33.94
C ALA A 128 17.72 26.91 34.12
N THR A 129 18.12 27.84 33.26
CA THR A 129 17.63 29.22 33.27
C THR A 129 16.14 29.32 32.93
N GLU A 130 15.67 28.56 31.94
CA GLU A 130 14.24 28.49 31.61
C GLU A 130 13.39 27.90 32.75
N ARG A 131 13.88 26.83 33.40
CA ARG A 131 13.21 26.24 34.57
C ARG A 131 13.19 27.20 35.77
N ALA A 132 14.29 27.91 36.02
CA ALA A 132 14.36 28.91 37.08
C ALA A 132 13.40 30.09 36.80
N ALA A 133 13.32 30.56 35.56
CA ALA A 133 12.40 31.61 35.15
C ALA A 133 10.93 31.16 35.26
N ALA A 134 10.62 29.91 34.89
CA ALA A 134 9.28 29.34 35.04
C ALA A 134 8.88 29.22 36.51
N LEU A 135 9.78 28.77 37.39
CA LEU A 135 9.53 28.64 38.82
C LEU A 135 9.36 30.01 39.50
N ALA A 136 10.14 31.01 39.11
CA ALA A 136 9.99 32.39 39.58
C ALA A 136 8.64 32.99 39.16
N LYS A 137 8.21 32.78 37.91
CA LYS A 137 6.89 33.22 37.43
C LYS A 137 5.75 32.51 38.17
N PHE A 138 5.90 31.22 38.45
CA PHE A 138 4.91 30.44 39.21
C PHE A 138 4.75 30.98 40.64
N ASN A 139 5.86 31.23 41.34
CA ASN A 139 5.84 31.77 42.71
C ASN A 139 5.24 33.18 42.75
N ALA A 140 5.60 34.06 41.81
CA ALA A 140 5.04 35.40 41.72
C ALA A 140 3.53 35.40 41.45
N LEU A 141 3.04 34.45 40.65
CA LEU A 141 1.61 34.28 40.40
C LEU A 141 0.89 33.76 41.64
N SER A 142 1.49 32.80 42.36
CA SER A 142 0.93 32.26 43.61
C SER A 142 0.78 33.35 44.67
N GLU A 143 1.82 34.18 44.88
CA GLU A 143 1.74 35.31 45.81
C GLU A 143 0.66 36.33 45.42
N LYS A 144 0.49 36.58 44.11
CA LYS A 144 -0.55 37.50 43.64
C LYS A 144 -1.95 36.96 43.94
N ILE A 145 -2.17 35.66 43.73
CA ILE A 145 -3.44 34.99 44.04
C ILE A 145 -3.71 35.02 45.55
N GLU A 146 -2.70 34.80 46.40
CA GLU A 146 -2.84 34.92 47.86
C GLU A 146 -3.19 36.34 48.31
N ARG A 147 -2.60 37.37 47.70
CA ARG A 147 -2.94 38.77 47.99
C ARG A 147 -4.35 39.13 47.53
N GLU A 148 -4.78 38.67 46.36
CA GLU A 148 -6.13 38.90 45.85
C GLU A 148 -7.19 38.18 46.71
N THR A 149 -6.96 36.93 47.12
CA THR A 149 -7.86 36.21 48.03
C THR A 149 -7.92 36.85 49.42
N ALA A 150 -6.80 37.33 49.97
CA ALA A 150 -6.76 38.05 51.24
C ALA A 150 -7.50 39.39 51.19
N THR A 151 -7.43 40.12 50.07
CA THR A 151 -8.15 41.39 49.89
C THR A 151 -9.66 41.19 49.71
N LEU A 152 -10.07 40.13 49.00
CA LEU A 152 -11.48 39.73 48.88
C LEU A 152 -12.07 39.33 50.24
N SER A 153 -11.34 38.56 51.05
CA SER A 153 -11.71 38.19 52.42
C SER A 153 -11.88 39.41 53.35
N LYS A 154 -10.95 40.39 53.28
CA LYS A 154 -11.05 41.65 54.03
C LYS A 154 -12.25 42.50 53.59
N ARG A 155 -12.53 42.56 52.28
CA ARG A 155 -13.70 43.28 51.73
C ARG A 155 -15.02 42.62 52.14
N GLN A 156 -15.09 41.28 52.18
CA GLN A 156 -16.27 40.55 52.69
C GLN A 156 -16.50 40.82 54.19
N ARG A 157 -15.45 40.81 55.02
CA ARG A 157 -15.54 41.14 56.45
C ARG A 157 -15.98 42.59 56.70
N GLN A 158 -15.54 43.55 55.87
CA GLN A 158 -16.01 44.95 55.96
C GLN A 158 -17.47 45.12 55.56
N ARG A 159 -17.95 44.41 54.54
CA ARG A 159 -19.37 44.43 54.13
C ARG A 159 -20.29 43.87 55.21
N GLN A 160 -19.90 42.79 55.89
CA GLN A 160 -20.66 42.22 57.01
C GLN A 160 -20.73 43.13 58.24
N ARG A 161 -19.72 43.98 58.47
CA ARG A 161 -19.70 44.96 59.57
C ARG A 161 -20.55 46.22 59.34
N LYS A 162 -20.87 46.55 58.08
CA LYS A 162 -21.74 47.69 57.72
C LYS A 162 -23.23 47.34 57.62
N ALA A 163 -23.58 46.05 57.75
CA ALA A 163 -24.94 45.54 57.65
C ALA A 163 -25.57 45.23 59.02
N LYS A 164 -24.97 45.71 60.11
CA LYS A 164 -25.46 45.63 61.49
C LYS A 164 -25.45 47.04 62.07
#